data_AF-X0W511-F1
#
_entry.id   AF-X0W511-F1
#
_cell.length_a   1.000
_cell.length_b   1.000
_cell.length_c   1.000
_cell.angle_alpha   90.00
_cell.angle_beta   90.00
_cell.angle_gamma   90.00
#
_symmetry.space_group_name_H-M   'P 1'
#
loop_
_entity.id
_entity.type
_entity.pdbx_description
1 polymer ?
#
loop_
_entity_poly.entity_id
_entity_poly.type
_entity_poly.pdbx_seq_one_letter_code
_entity_poly.pdbx_strand_id
1 'polypeptide(L)'
;MFEDDDFHVYGVTHKFDETFHKKVIDKCEITPIAGLTFAADGYCYLCCDLRSEDQGRLCKWRDILDVWGSDKHKEILSKIDPKKCPVRCTYAPYQEILEKVFRQDLMTYKCP
;
A
#
# COMPACT_ATOMS: atom_id res chain seq x y z
N MET A 1 -3.24 -11.66 -32.63
CA MET A 1 -3.45 -10.50 -31.74
C MET A 1 -4.67 -10.85 -30.89
N PHE A 2 -4.58 -10.74 -29.57
CA PHE A 2 -5.62 -11.25 -28.65
C PHE A 2 -6.82 -10.29 -28.51
N GLU A 3 -7.11 -9.43 -29.48
CA GLU A 3 -8.17 -8.41 -29.40
C GLU A 3 -9.15 -8.54 -30.59
N ASP A 4 -10.43 -8.27 -30.36
CA ASP A 4 -11.50 -8.17 -31.36
C ASP A 4 -12.46 -7.00 -31.03
N ASP A 5 -13.56 -6.87 -31.78
CA ASP A 5 -14.52 -5.75 -31.61
C ASP A 5 -15.27 -5.79 -30.26
N ASP A 6 -15.34 -6.95 -29.60
CA ASP A 6 -16.01 -7.16 -28.32
C ASP A 6 -15.01 -7.36 -27.16
N PHE A 7 -13.73 -7.61 -27.46
CA PHE A 7 -12.69 -7.90 -26.47
C PHE A 7 -11.46 -6.99 -26.64
N HIS A 8 -11.22 -6.19 -25.61
CA HIS A 8 -10.07 -5.28 -25.53
C HIS A 8 -9.18 -5.61 -24.32
N VAL A 9 -7.86 -5.48 -24.50
CA VAL A 9 -6.86 -5.73 -23.46
C VAL A 9 -6.26 -4.41 -23.00
N TYR A 10 -6.52 -4.05 -21.74
CA TYR A 10 -5.94 -2.85 -21.13
C TYR A 10 -4.80 -3.23 -20.17
N GLY A 11 -3.64 -2.60 -20.36
CA GLY A 11 -2.50 -2.72 -19.47
C GLY A 11 -2.51 -1.64 -18.36
N VAL A 12 -2.16 -2.02 -17.14
CA VAL A 12 -1.92 -1.07 -16.04
C VAL A 12 -0.43 -0.76 -15.95
N THR A 13 -0.03 0.43 -16.38
CA THR A 13 1.39 0.81 -16.47
C THR A 13 1.86 1.71 -15.32
N HIS A 14 0.98 2.46 -14.66
CA HIS A 14 1.35 3.43 -13.61
C HIS A 14 1.99 2.82 -12.35
N LYS A 15 1.96 1.48 -12.22
CA LYS A 15 2.61 0.72 -11.12
C LYS A 15 4.08 0.43 -11.38
N PHE A 16 4.57 0.71 -12.59
CA PHE A 16 5.94 0.47 -13.02
C PHE A 16 6.67 1.79 -13.29
N ASP A 17 7.99 1.72 -13.36
CA ASP A 17 8.82 2.82 -13.88
C ASP A 17 8.89 2.80 -15.42
N GLU A 18 9.63 3.75 -16.00
CA GLU A 18 9.82 3.89 -17.45
C GLU A 18 10.48 2.67 -18.10
N THR A 19 11.15 1.83 -17.31
CA THR A 19 11.80 0.59 -17.74
C THR A 19 10.95 -0.66 -17.45
N PHE A 20 9.69 -0.48 -17.05
CA PHE A 20 8.77 -1.55 -16.64
C PHE A 20 9.23 -2.34 -15.40
N HIS A 21 10.13 -1.79 -14.57
CA HIS A 21 10.45 -2.36 -13.27
C HIS A 21 9.51 -1.84 -12.18
N LYS A 22 9.48 -2.54 -11.05
CA LYS A 22 8.75 -2.11 -9.85
C LYS A 22 9.29 -0.74 -9.41
N LYS A 23 8.40 0.22 -9.19
CA LYS A 23 8.77 1.48 -8.51
C LYS A 23 9.41 1.18 -7.15
N VAL A 24 10.66 1.59 -6.98
CA VAL A 24 11.39 1.39 -5.72
C VAL A 24 10.88 2.42 -4.71
N ILE A 25 10.48 1.92 -3.55
CA ILE A 25 10.02 2.72 -2.42
C ILE A 25 10.95 2.40 -1.26
N ASP A 26 11.52 3.41 -0.61
CA ASP A 26 12.39 3.20 0.53
C ASP A 26 11.61 2.93 1.82
N LYS A 27 10.45 3.59 1.97
CA LYS A 27 9.59 3.46 3.14
C LYS A 27 8.12 3.51 2.73
N CYS A 28 7.29 2.65 3.32
CA CYS A 28 5.85 2.69 3.10
C CYS A 28 5.16 3.36 4.29
N GLU A 29 4.50 4.49 4.04
CA GLU A 29 3.77 5.26 5.06
C GLU A 29 2.28 5.37 4.74
N ILE A 30 1.86 4.73 3.65
CA ILE A 30 0.47 4.74 3.18
C ILE A 30 -0.40 3.73 3.90
N THR A 31 0.19 2.69 4.49
CA THR A 31 -0.58 1.60 5.13
C THR A 31 -1.55 2.08 6.22
N PRO A 32 -1.23 3.08 7.08
CA PRO A 32 -2.18 3.60 8.06
C PRO A 32 -3.27 4.51 7.44
N ILE A 33 -3.08 4.98 6.20
CA ILE A 33 -3.99 5.93 5.55
C ILE A 33 -4.98 5.18 4.64
N ALA A 34 -4.47 4.26 3.82
CA ALA A 34 -5.24 3.62 2.76
C ALA A 34 -5.04 2.09 2.69
N GLY A 35 -4.23 1.51 3.58
CA GLY A 35 -3.81 0.11 3.48
C GLY A 35 -4.69 -0.90 4.21
N LEU A 36 -5.51 -0.46 5.18
CA LEU A 36 -6.31 -1.37 6.01
C LEU A 36 -7.25 -2.21 5.15
N THR A 37 -7.05 -3.52 5.17
CA THR A 37 -7.81 -4.50 4.39
C THR A 37 -8.42 -5.53 5.33
N PHE A 38 -9.73 -5.70 5.28
CA PHE A 38 -10.45 -6.78 5.99
C PHE A 38 -10.55 -7.98 5.04
N ALA A 39 -9.92 -9.09 5.40
CA ALA A 39 -9.91 -10.29 4.59
C ALA A 39 -10.95 -11.32 5.07
N ALA A 40 -11.35 -12.20 4.16
CA ALA A 40 -12.37 -13.22 4.42
C ALA A 40 -11.93 -14.31 5.42
N ASP A 41 -10.63 -14.41 5.70
CA ASP A 41 -10.05 -15.29 6.72
C ASP A 41 -10.24 -14.78 8.16
N GLY A 42 -10.88 -13.61 8.31
CA GLY A 42 -11.17 -12.98 9.59
C GLY A 42 -10.03 -12.11 10.14
N TYR A 43 -8.95 -11.91 9.39
CA TYR A 43 -7.86 -11.01 9.75
C TYR A 43 -7.95 -9.65 9.06
N CYS A 44 -7.42 -8.64 9.74
CA CYS A 44 -7.09 -7.35 9.19
C CYS A 44 -5.62 -7.33 8.75
N TYR A 45 -5.39 -6.75 7.59
CA TYR A 45 -4.07 -6.56 7.00
C TYR A 45 -3.78 -5.08 6.80
N LEU A 46 -2.51 -4.69 6.87
CA LEU A 46 -2.05 -3.32 6.63
C LEU A 46 -1.90 -2.99 5.14
N CYS A 47 -2.03 -3.95 4.24
CA CYS A 47 -1.93 -3.74 2.81
C CYS A 47 -2.70 -4.82 2.03
N CYS A 48 -3.45 -4.41 1.01
CA CYS A 48 -4.22 -5.32 0.16
C CYS A 48 -3.35 -6.26 -0.71
N ASP A 49 -2.12 -5.82 -1.02
CA ASP A 49 -1.12 -6.62 -1.74
C ASP A 49 -0.36 -7.58 -0.82
N LEU A 50 -0.40 -7.36 0.51
CA LEU A 50 0.16 -8.25 1.53
C LEU A 50 -0.92 -9.08 2.23
N ARG A 51 -2.12 -9.19 1.63
CA ARG A 51 -3.16 -10.08 2.13
C ARG A 51 -2.63 -11.51 2.12
N SER A 52 -2.94 -12.26 3.18
CA SER A 52 -2.43 -13.61 3.43
C SER A 52 -0.93 -13.72 3.74
N GLU A 53 -0.18 -12.60 3.75
CA GLU A 53 1.23 -12.58 4.14
C GLU A 53 1.40 -12.16 5.61
N ASP A 54 2.32 -12.81 6.32
CA ASP A 54 2.56 -12.54 7.74
C ASP A 54 3.04 -11.10 7.99
N GLN A 55 3.85 -10.54 7.09
CA GLN A 55 4.33 -9.16 7.17
C GLN A 55 3.18 -8.14 7.09
N GLY A 56 2.05 -8.51 6.46
CA GLY A 56 0.89 -7.64 6.33
C GLY A 56 -0.14 -7.80 7.45
N ARG A 57 -0.09 -8.87 8.24
CA ARG A 57 -1.17 -9.24 9.17
C ARG A 57 -1.12 -8.43 10.47
N LEU A 58 -2.23 -7.76 10.79
CA LEU A 58 -2.36 -6.90 11.98
C LEU A 58 -2.99 -7.63 13.18
N CYS A 59 -4.25 -8.03 13.03
CA CYS A 59 -5.07 -8.64 14.09
C CYS A 59 -6.31 -9.30 13.51
N LYS A 60 -7.14 -9.94 14.33
CA LYS A 60 -8.48 -10.33 13.91
C LYS A 60 -9.37 -9.10 13.82
N TRP A 61 -10.38 -9.14 12.95
CA TRP A 61 -11.25 -7.99 12.70
C TRP A 61 -11.98 -7.47 13.94
N ARG A 62 -12.27 -8.35 14.92
CA ARG A 62 -12.93 -7.97 16.17
C ARG A 62 -12.06 -7.12 17.09
N ASP A 63 -10.74 -7.24 16.97
CA ASP A 63 -9.76 -6.58 17.84
C ASP A 63 -9.27 -5.26 17.24
N ILE A 64 -9.78 -4.85 16.06
CA ILE A 64 -9.23 -3.74 15.30
C ILE A 64 -9.28 -2.41 16.05
N LEU A 65 -10.33 -2.17 16.84
CA LEU A 65 -10.48 -0.92 17.60
C LEU A 65 -9.43 -0.79 18.72
N ASP A 66 -9.06 -1.91 19.33
CA ASP A 66 -8.03 -1.93 20.39
C ASP A 66 -6.62 -1.91 19.80
N VAL A 67 -6.44 -2.52 18.62
CA VAL A 67 -5.13 -2.66 17.97
C VAL A 67 -4.77 -1.43 17.15
N TRP A 68 -5.72 -0.77 16.49
CA TRP A 68 -5.42 0.33 15.59
C TRP A 68 -4.87 1.55 16.34
N GLY A 69 -3.62 1.91 16.04
CA GLY A 69 -2.92 3.01 16.70
C GLY A 69 -2.19 2.62 17.99
N SER A 70 -2.38 1.38 18.46
CA SER A 70 -1.62 0.79 19.56
C SER A 70 -0.14 0.61 19.22
N ASP A 71 0.67 0.28 20.22
CA ASP A 71 2.10 -0.01 20.01
C ASP A 71 2.32 -1.24 19.13
N LYS A 72 1.42 -2.23 19.18
CA LYS A 72 1.43 -3.36 18.24
C LYS A 72 1.28 -2.89 16.79
N HIS A 73 0.38 -1.94 16.53
CA HIS A 73 0.22 -1.37 15.20
C HIS A 73 1.51 -0.68 14.74
N LYS A 74 2.09 0.17 15.59
CA LYS A 74 3.34 0.89 15.28
C LYS A 74 4.53 -0.05 15.06
N GLU A 75 4.61 -1.14 15.82
CA GLU A 75 5.65 -2.16 15.69
C GLU A 75 5.56 -2.90 14.36
N ILE A 76 4.35 -3.27 13.92
CA ILE A 76 4.19 -3.94 12.62
C ILE A 76 4.54 -2.97 11.48
N LEU A 77 4.10 -1.70 11.58
CA LEU A 77 4.44 -0.67 10.59
C LEU A 77 5.95 -0.48 10.43
N SER A 78 6.71 -0.47 11.54
CA SER A 78 8.16 -0.30 11.49
C SER A 78 8.91 -1.50 10.88
N LYS A 79 8.26 -2.67 10.86
CA LYS A 79 8.80 -3.91 10.27
C LYS A 79 8.46 -4.09 8.79
N ILE A 80 7.58 -3.26 8.21
CA ILE A 80 7.26 -3.35 6.79
C ILE A 80 8.50 -2.97 5.97
N ASP A 81 8.99 -3.93 5.19
CA ASP A 81 10.07 -3.73 4.23
C ASP A 81 9.48 -3.62 2.81
N PRO A 82 9.42 -2.41 2.21
CA PRO A 82 8.86 -2.23 0.88
C PRO A 82 9.65 -2.95 -0.22
N LYS A 83 10.92 -3.30 0.02
CA LYS A 83 11.74 -4.05 -0.94
C LYS A 83 11.25 -5.49 -1.07
N LYS A 84 10.70 -6.06 0.00
CA LYS A 84 10.09 -7.40 0.04
C LYS A 84 8.63 -7.43 -0.41
N CYS A 85 7.97 -6.28 -0.57
CA CYS A 85 6.60 -6.22 -1.06
C CYS A 85 6.48 -6.73 -2.51
N PRO A 86 5.29 -7.20 -2.94
CA PRO A 86 5.04 -7.64 -4.30
C PRO A 86 5.45 -6.64 -5.38
N VAL A 87 5.70 -7.17 -6.58
CA VAL A 87 6.21 -6.40 -7.73
C VAL A 87 5.24 -5.29 -8.17
N ARG A 88 3.95 -5.42 -7.87
CA ARG A 88 2.89 -4.49 -8.30
C ARG A 88 2.24 -3.77 -7.11
N CYS A 89 2.99 -2.88 -6.46
CA CYS A 89 2.46 -2.11 -5.34
C CYS A 89 1.32 -1.18 -5.79
N THR A 90 0.12 -1.39 -5.24
CA THR A 90 -1.06 -0.56 -5.48
C THR A 90 -0.92 0.83 -4.87
N TYR A 91 -0.13 0.96 -3.80
CA TYR A 91 0.05 2.20 -3.06
C TYR A 91 1.28 3.03 -3.47
N ALA A 92 2.06 2.59 -4.47
CA ALA A 92 3.23 3.34 -4.92
C ALA A 92 2.93 4.79 -5.33
N PRO A 93 1.84 5.08 -6.08
CA PRO A 93 1.48 6.47 -6.42
C PRO A 93 1.12 7.31 -5.19
N TYR A 94 0.53 6.70 -4.16
CA TYR A 94 0.18 7.42 -2.93
C TYR A 94 1.41 7.79 -2.12
N GLN A 95 2.41 6.90 -2.05
CA GLN A 95 3.69 7.18 -1.42
C GLN A 95 4.42 8.30 -2.17
N GLU A 96 4.39 8.27 -3.50
CA GLU A 96 4.95 9.32 -4.35
C GLU A 96 4.28 10.68 -4.11
N ILE A 97 2.94 10.70 -3.93
CA ILE A 97 2.22 11.91 -3.52
C ILE A 97 2.68 12.37 -2.13
N LEU A 98 2.77 11.46 -1.15
CA LEU A 98 3.24 11.80 0.21
C LEU A 98 4.63 12.45 0.17
N GLU A 99 5.53 11.93 -0.65
CA GLU A 99 6.89 12.46 -0.77
C GLU A 99 6.97 13.77 -1.56
N LYS A 100 6.42 13.81 -2.77
CA LYS A 100 6.56 14.98 -3.65
C LYS A 100 5.65 16.12 -3.21
N VAL A 101 4.36 15.84 -2.99
CA VAL A 101 3.37 16.88 -2.71
C VAL A 101 3.49 17.40 -1.29
N PHE A 102 3.57 16.51 -0.30
CA PHE A 102 3.50 16.93 1.11
C PHE A 102 4.86 17.21 1.74
N ARG A 103 5.93 16.50 1.36
CA ARG A 103 7.28 16.72 1.95
C ARG A 103 8.17 17.66 1.14
N GLN A 104 8.13 17.60 -0.18
CA GLN A 104 8.99 18.44 -1.03
C GLN A 104 8.30 19.77 -1.36
N ASP A 105 7.10 19.71 -1.94
CA ASP A 105 6.37 20.91 -2.38
C ASP A 105 5.63 21.61 -1.24
N LEU A 106 5.52 20.96 -0.07
CA LEU A 106 4.83 21.45 1.13
C LEU A 106 3.39 21.95 0.83
N MET A 107 2.71 21.33 -0.13
CA MET A 107 1.36 21.74 -0.53
C MET A 107 0.34 21.34 0.53
N THR A 108 0.18 22.21 1.53
CA THR A 108 -0.81 22.06 2.59
C THR A 108 -1.68 23.32 2.64
N TYR A 109 -3.00 23.14 2.69
CA TYR A 109 -3.95 24.27 2.70
C TYR A 109 -4.01 25.00 4.06
N LYS A 110 -3.38 24.42 5.09
CA LYS A 110 -3.12 24.91 6.46
C LYS A 110 -2.58 23.70 7.25
N CYS A 111 -1.27 23.50 7.31
CA CYS A 111 -0.68 22.63 8.34
C CYS A 111 0.57 23.35 8.90
N PRO A 112 0.79 23.31 10.23
CA PRO A 112 1.61 24.25 10.99
C PRO A 112 3.08 24.29 10.59
#